data_AF-A0A2N6DA44-F1
#
_entry.id   AF-A0A2N6DA44-F1
#
_cell.length_a   1.000
_cell.length_b   1.000
_cell.length_c   1.000
_cell.angle_alpha   90.00
_cell.angle_beta   90.00
_cell.angle_gamma   90.00
#
_symmetry.space_group_name_H-M   'P 1'
#
loop_
_entity.id
_entity.type
_entity.pdbx_description
1 polymer ?
#
loop_
_entity_poly.entity_id
_entity_poly.type
_entity_poly.pdbx_seq_one_letter_code
_entity_poly.pdbx_strand_id
1 'polypeptide(L)'
;MSYFMLEGVSQVRTAMIITKHPVIIQNTLLNELKRDVISWGITDLKDDERSVVYCTVRRPQVNDLKYYVNAIDPESFFVIGTAQQVWSGVQSK
;
A
#
# COMPACT_ATOMS: atom_id res chain seq x y z
N MET A 1 -12.44 -19.97 -12.03
CA MET A 1 -11.82 -20.80 -10.98
C MET A 1 -11.43 -19.89 -9.82
N SER A 2 -12.35 -19.70 -8.88
CA SER A 2 -12.15 -18.95 -7.64
C SER A 2 -11.41 -19.84 -6.64
N TYR A 3 -10.25 -19.42 -6.13
CA TYR A 3 -9.58 -20.15 -5.06
C TYR A 3 -9.94 -19.58 -3.69
N PHE A 4 -10.10 -20.51 -2.74
CA PHE A 4 -10.64 -20.32 -1.40
C PHE A 4 -9.81 -19.38 -0.50
N MET A 5 -10.52 -18.76 0.45
CA MET A 5 -9.99 -17.99 1.58
C MET A 5 -9.05 -18.86 2.42
N LEU A 6 -7.87 -18.32 2.76
CA LEU A 6 -7.03 -18.86 3.82
C LEU A 6 -7.55 -18.33 5.17
N GLU A 7 -8.32 -19.17 5.86
CA GLU A 7 -8.58 -19.00 7.30
C GLU A 7 -7.35 -19.50 8.07
N GLY A 8 -6.46 -18.57 8.44
CA GLY A 8 -5.27 -18.84 9.25
C GLY A 8 -4.19 -17.78 9.06
N VAL A 9 -3.85 -17.06 10.13
CA VAL A 9 -2.83 -16.00 10.25
C VAL A 9 -2.69 -15.18 8.96
N SER A 10 -3.53 -14.16 8.80
CA SER A 10 -3.51 -13.24 7.65
C SER A 10 -2.08 -13.01 7.13
N GLN A 11 -1.77 -13.53 5.93
CA GLN A 11 -0.47 -13.32 5.28
C GLN A 11 -0.42 -11.97 4.54
N VAL A 12 -1.58 -11.35 4.34
CA VAL A 12 -1.76 -10.14 3.57
C VAL A 12 -2.03 -8.97 4.51
N ARG A 13 -1.36 -7.86 4.28
CA ARG A 13 -1.56 -6.59 4.98
C ARG A 13 -2.15 -5.59 4.00
N THR A 14 -2.83 -4.60 4.54
CA THR A 14 -3.11 -3.36 3.81
C THR A 14 -2.02 -2.34 4.18
N ALA A 15 -1.62 -1.52 3.22
CA ALA A 15 -0.77 -0.38 3.47
C ALA A 15 -1.51 0.87 2.99
N MET A 16 -1.69 1.83 3.91
CA MET A 16 -2.24 3.16 3.63
C MET A 16 -1.13 4.16 3.89
N ILE A 17 -0.65 4.82 2.84
CA ILE A 17 0.49 5.75 2.89
C ILE A 17 -0.03 7.15 2.64
N ILE A 18 0.31 8.11 3.50
CA ILE A 18 -0.06 9.51 3.38
C ILE A 18 1.19 10.27 2.95
N THR A 19 1.18 10.84 1.75
CA THR A 19 2.37 11.41 1.10
C THR A 19 2.03 12.64 0.25
N LYS A 20 3.04 13.48 -0.01
CA LYS A 20 2.99 14.53 -1.05
C LYS A 20 3.47 14.05 -2.42
N HIS A 21 3.97 12.82 -2.52
CA HIS A 21 4.58 12.27 -3.72
C HIS A 21 3.87 10.99 -4.21
N PRO A 22 2.53 11.00 -4.37
CA PRO A 22 1.75 9.78 -4.65
C PRO A 22 2.15 9.10 -5.96
N VAL A 23 2.52 9.85 -7.00
CA VAL A 23 2.89 9.27 -8.30
C VAL A 23 4.20 8.48 -8.19
N ILE A 24 5.20 9.03 -7.49
CA ILE A 24 6.51 8.38 -7.33
C ILE A 24 6.37 7.13 -6.45
N ILE A 25 5.61 7.22 -5.35
CA ILE A 25 5.30 6.06 -4.52
C ILE A 25 4.58 4.99 -5.34
N GLN A 26 3.53 5.35 -6.08
CA GLN A 26 2.78 4.38 -6.88
C GLN A 26 3.66 3.64 -7.88
N ASN A 27 4.48 4.37 -8.64
CA ASN A 27 5.41 3.78 -9.60
C ASN A 27 6.43 2.86 -8.92
N THR A 28 6.95 3.25 -7.75
CA THR A 28 7.92 2.43 -7.01
C THR A 28 7.29 1.15 -6.49
N LEU A 29 6.09 1.22 -5.89
CA LEU A 29 5.38 0.04 -5.40
C LEU A 29 4.99 -0.91 -6.55
N LEU A 30 4.62 -0.37 -7.71
CA LEU A 30 4.33 -1.16 -8.91
C LEU A 30 5.60 -1.85 -9.42
N ASN A 31 6.71 -1.14 -9.53
CA ASN A 31 7.92 -1.65 -10.17
C ASN A 31 8.76 -2.55 -9.25
N GLU A 32 8.94 -2.17 -7.99
CA GLU A 32 9.83 -2.88 -7.06
C GLU A 32 9.10 -3.96 -6.27
N LEU A 33 7.85 -3.69 -5.89
CA LEU A 33 7.05 -4.58 -5.04
C LEU A 33 6.02 -5.41 -5.82
N LYS A 34 5.85 -5.13 -7.11
CA LYS A 34 4.84 -5.76 -7.99
C LYS A 34 3.44 -5.68 -7.37
N ARG A 35 3.08 -4.48 -6.90
CA ARG A 35 1.77 -4.20 -6.31
C ARG A 35 1.03 -3.14 -7.08
N ASP A 36 -0.19 -3.50 -7.48
CA ASP A 36 -1.16 -2.54 -7.93
C ASP A 36 -1.58 -1.66 -6.75
N VAL A 37 -1.73 -0.38 -7.07
CA VAL A 37 -1.89 0.70 -6.11
C VAL A 37 -2.99 1.61 -6.62
N ILE A 38 -3.75 2.17 -5.70
CA ILE A 38 -4.71 3.23 -5.98
C ILE A 38 -4.38 4.42 -5.10
N SER A 39 -4.75 5.62 -5.55
CA SER A 39 -4.57 6.82 -4.75
C SER A 39 -5.73 7.80 -4.86
N TRP A 40 -5.96 8.57 -3.81
CA TRP A 40 -6.91 9.68 -3.79
C TRP A 40 -6.37 10.85 -2.97
N GLY A 41 -6.78 12.06 -3.33
CA GLY A 41 -6.40 13.28 -2.62
C GLY A 41 -7.09 13.41 -1.27
N ILE A 42 -6.41 14.00 -0.31
CA ILE A 42 -6.93 14.41 0.99
C ILE A 42 -6.38 15.81 1.34
N THR A 43 -7.13 16.52 2.17
CA THR A 43 -6.72 17.81 2.71
C THR A 43 -6.71 17.69 4.22
N ASP A 44 -5.63 18.15 4.86
CA ASP A 44 -5.56 18.16 6.33
C ASP A 44 -6.22 19.41 6.93
N LEU A 45 -6.19 19.55 8.27
CA LEU A 45 -6.79 20.69 8.96
C LEU A 45 -6.15 22.04 8.62
N LYS A 46 -4.94 22.03 8.04
CA LYS A 46 -4.15 23.22 7.68
C LYS A 46 -4.20 23.53 6.18
N ASP A 47 -5.13 22.93 5.44
CA ASP A 47 -5.20 22.99 3.97
C ASP A 47 -3.93 22.45 3.28
N ASP A 48 -3.15 21.57 3.94
CA ASP A 48 -2.03 20.87 3.29
C ASP A 48 -2.59 19.73 2.43
N GLU A 49 -2.46 19.86 1.12
CA GLU A 49 -2.86 18.82 0.17
C GLU A 49 -1.88 17.64 0.23
N ARG A 50 -2.44 16.46 0.49
CA ARG A 50 -1.72 15.19 0.48
C ARG A 50 -2.52 14.17 -0.31
N SER A 51 -1.93 13.00 -0.53
CA SER A 51 -2.62 11.88 -1.12
C SER A 51 -2.47 10.65 -0.26
N VAL A 52 -3.53 9.86 -0.22
CA VAL A 52 -3.49 8.50 0.28
C VAL A 52 -3.11 7.59 -0.89
N VAL A 53 -2.06 6.79 -0.73
CA VAL A 53 -1.77 5.64 -1.58
C VAL A 53 -2.14 4.38 -0.82
N TYR A 54 -2.97 3.54 -1.43
CA TYR A 54 -3.49 2.33 -0.81
C TYR A 54 -3.18 1.10 -1.65
N CYS A 55 -2.69 0.06 -0.99
CA CYS A 55 -2.48 -1.25 -1.60
C CYS A 55 -2.56 -2.38 -0.59
N THR A 56 -2.58 -3.61 -1.11
CA THR A 56 -2.31 -4.80 -0.31
C THR A 56 -0.85 -5.19 -0.46
N VAL A 57 -0.23 -5.71 0.60
CA VAL A 57 1.15 -6.19 0.60
C VAL A 57 1.27 -7.50 1.35
N ARG A 58 2.28 -8.31 1.04
CA ARG A 58 2.56 -9.51 1.85
C ARG A 58 3.36 -9.13 3.10
N ARG A 59 3.26 -9.92 4.17
CA ARG A 59 4.02 -9.68 5.41
C ARG A 59 5.53 -9.44 5.20
N PRO A 60 6.26 -10.20 4.35
CA PRO A 60 7.69 -9.95 4.12
C PRO A 60 7.98 -8.62 3.41
N GLN A 61 7.06 -8.17 2.56
CA GLN A 61 7.20 -6.93 1.78
C GLN A 61 7.02 -5.66 2.60
N VAL A 62 6.55 -5.77 3.85
CA VAL A 62 6.31 -4.61 4.70
C VAL A 62 7.60 -3.84 4.90
N ASN A 63 8.74 -4.51 5.16
CA ASN A 63 10.01 -3.82 5.41
C ASN A 63 10.51 -3.07 4.17
N ASP A 64 10.41 -3.66 2.99
CA ASP A 64 10.78 -3.01 1.72
C ASP A 64 9.88 -1.80 1.45
N LEU A 65 8.57 -1.91 1.72
CA LEU A 65 7.67 -0.77 1.65
C LEU A 65 8.11 0.36 2.59
N LYS A 66 8.48 0.05 3.84
CA LYS A 66 9.00 1.07 4.77
C LYS A 66 10.23 1.76 4.21
N TYR A 67 11.16 0.98 3.65
CA TYR A 67 12.39 1.50 3.06
C TYR A 67 12.09 2.47 1.92
N TYR A 68 11.32 2.04 0.92
CA TYR A 68 11.01 2.87 -0.24
C TYR A 68 10.21 4.11 0.12
N VAL A 69 9.18 3.98 0.96
CA VAL A 69 8.34 5.12 1.35
C VAL A 69 9.17 6.18 2.08
N ASN A 70 10.00 5.79 3.05
CA ASN A 70 10.87 6.74 3.76
C ASN A 70 11.96 7.35 2.88
N ALA A 71 12.47 6.61 1.89
CA ALA A 71 13.47 7.12 0.96
C ALA A 71 12.88 8.15 -0.01
N ILE A 72 11.61 8.00 -0.39
CA ILE A 72 10.91 8.90 -1.32
C ILE A 72 10.37 10.13 -0.61
N ASP A 73 9.75 9.93 0.55
CA ASP A 73 9.07 10.99 1.31
C ASP A 73 9.31 10.79 2.82
N PRO A 74 10.37 11.39 3.38
CA PRO A 74 10.66 11.31 4.82
C PRO A 74 9.59 11.96 5.71
N GLU A 75 8.75 12.84 5.16
CA GLU A 75 7.63 13.48 5.89
C GLU A 75 6.31 12.68 5.77
N SER A 76 6.32 11.58 5.02
CA SER A 76 5.20 10.67 4.92
C SER A 76 5.05 9.82 6.19
N PHE A 77 3.85 9.29 6.37
CA PHE A 77 3.63 8.18 7.30
C PHE A 77 2.74 7.15 6.64
N PHE A 78 2.76 5.93 7.16
CA PHE A 78 1.91 4.85 6.67
C PHE A 78 1.37 4.00 7.80
N VAL A 79 0.19 3.43 7.56
CA VAL A 79 -0.49 2.51 8.47
C VAL A 79 -0.53 1.14 7.82
N ILE A 80 -0.09 0.12 8.56
CA ILE A 80 -0.15 -1.27 8.14
C ILE A 80 -1.33 -1.94 8.83
N GLY A 81 -2.39 -2.20 8.06
CA GLY A 81 -3.56 -2.93 8.53
C GLY A 81 -3.43 -4.43 8.29
N THR A 82 -4.19 -5.22 9.05
CA THR A 82 -4.35 -6.65 8.78
C THR A 82 -5.61 -6.85 7.96
N ALA A 83 -5.48 -7.38 6.75
CA ALA A 83 -6.64 -7.80 5.97
C ALA A 83 -7.07 -9.18 6.46
N GLN A 84 -8.32 -9.33 6.89
CA GLN A 84 -8.85 -10.66 7.19
C GLN A 84 -8.88 -11.51 5.91
N GLN A 85 -9.32 -10.89 4.81
CA GLN A 85 -9.46 -11.55 3.51
C GLN A 85 -9.21 -10.54 2.38
N VAL A 86 -8.73 -11.01 1.24
CA VAL A 86 -8.52 -10.22 0.03
C VAL A 86 -8.97 -11.05 -1.16
N TRP A 87 -9.86 -10.50 -1.98
CA TRP A 87 -10.21 -11.06 -3.29
C TRP A 87 -9.71 -10.15 -4.37
N SER A 88 -8.92 -10.72 -5.28
CA SER A 88 -8.63 -10.09 -6.56
C SER A 88 -9.14 -10.98 -7.67
N GLY A 89 -9.92 -10.41 -8.59
CA GLY A 89 -10.26 -11.07 -9.85
C GLY A 89 -9.09 -11.11 -10.84
N VAL A 90 -7.98 -10.45 -10.53
CA VAL A 90 -6.80 -10.31 -11.38
C VAL A 90 -5.61 -10.99 -10.68
N GLN A 91 -4.93 -11.90 -11.38
CA GLN A 91 -3.71 -12.53 -10.88
C GLN A 91 -2.59 -11.48 -10.81
N SER A 92 -2.21 -11.04 -9.61
CA SER A 92 -0.88 -10.45 -9.42
C SER A 92 0.12 -11.59 -9.61
N LYS A 93 0.83 -11.59 -10.73
CA LYS A 93 2.00 -12.47 -10.93
C LYS A 93 3.04 -12.26 -9.84
#